data_AF-A0A255U2H3-F1
#
_entry.id   AF-A0A255U2H3-F1
#
_cell.length_a   1.000
_cell.length_b   1.000
_cell.length_c   1.000
_cell.angle_alpha   90.00
_cell.angle_beta   90.00
_cell.angle_gamma   90.00
#
_symmetry.space_group_name_H-M   'P 1'
#
loop_
_entity.id
_entity.type
_entity.pdbx_description
1 polymer ?
#
loop_
_entity_poly.entity_id
_entity_poly.type
_entity_poly.pdbx_seq_one_letter_code
_entity_poly.pdbx_strand_id
1 'polypeptide(L)'
;MDVYSKMTDEELAIAYIKGDNNAFDLLLSRNQQRLYSYILFVVHDSEMAEDVFQDTFVKVIMRLQSGQYTSCGKFSAWIMRIAHNVIMDYYRDQRIESVVSTVDNEDLSQIDGRHVIVPNVESRYVNEQVYSDVRRMMNLLPPSQREVIFMRFFQEMSFKEIAEATSVSINTALGRMRYAVLNLRRMAKSNGITLQLD
;
A
#
# COMPACT_ATOMS: atom_id res chain seq x y z
N MET A 1 16.53 7.71 -26.52
CA MET A 1 15.61 7.88 -25.37
C MET A 1 14.26 7.18 -25.54
N ASP A 2 13.92 6.63 -26.72
CA ASP A 2 12.56 6.13 -27.01
C ASP A 2 12.38 4.59 -26.90
N VAL A 3 13.36 3.87 -26.34
CA VAL A 3 13.29 2.40 -26.22
C VAL A 3 12.58 2.00 -24.91
N TYR A 4 12.90 2.67 -23.80
CA TYR A 4 12.35 2.36 -22.48
C TYR A 4 10.87 2.74 -22.32
N SER A 5 10.40 3.74 -23.07
CA SER A 5 9.02 4.27 -22.97
C SER A 5 7.96 3.20 -23.29
N LYS A 6 8.28 2.26 -24.18
CA LYS A 6 7.38 1.17 -24.62
C LYS A 6 7.50 -0.09 -23.77
N MET A 7 8.54 -0.19 -22.94
CA MET A 7 8.78 -1.37 -22.12
C MET A 7 7.83 -1.41 -20.93
N THR A 8 7.39 -2.61 -20.55
CA THR A 8 6.68 -2.81 -19.29
C THR A 8 7.62 -2.68 -18.10
N ASP A 9 7.07 -2.55 -16.89
CA ASP A 9 7.88 -2.44 -15.69
C ASP A 9 8.69 -3.72 -15.44
N GLU A 10 8.14 -4.89 -15.78
CA GLU A 10 8.83 -6.18 -15.71
C GLU A 10 10.01 -6.24 -16.70
N GLU A 11 9.82 -5.73 -17.92
CA GLU A 11 10.88 -5.65 -18.92
C GLU A 11 12.00 -4.70 -18.51
N LEU A 12 11.65 -3.53 -17.94
CA LEU A 12 12.61 -2.58 -17.38
C LEU A 12 13.39 -3.20 -16.21
N ALA A 13 12.71 -3.94 -15.32
CA ALA A 13 13.35 -4.66 -14.23
C ALA A 13 14.35 -5.71 -14.74
N ILE A 14 13.98 -6.48 -15.77
CA ILE A 14 14.89 -7.46 -16.40
C ILE A 14 16.08 -6.76 -17.07
N ALA A 15 15.87 -5.64 -17.75
CA ALA A 15 16.94 -4.88 -18.37
C ALA A 15 17.93 -4.34 -17.32
N TYR A 16 17.42 -3.85 -16.20
CA TYR A 16 18.24 -3.42 -15.07
C TYR A 16 19.09 -4.56 -14.49
N ILE A 17 18.49 -5.74 -14.27
CA ILE A 17 19.21 -6.94 -13.80
C ILE A 17 20.35 -7.33 -14.76
N LYS A 18 20.19 -7.06 -16.06
CA LYS A 18 21.22 -7.31 -17.09
C LYS A 18 22.29 -6.21 -17.18
N GLY A 19 22.27 -5.20 -16.31
CA GLY A 19 23.26 -4.14 -16.21
C GLY A 19 22.88 -2.82 -16.87
N ASP A 20 21.64 -2.67 -17.35
CA ASP A 20 21.17 -1.39 -17.90
C ASP A 20 20.63 -0.48 -16.80
N ASN A 21 21.51 0.34 -16.23
CA ASN A 21 21.14 1.27 -15.15
C ASN A 21 20.09 2.31 -15.56
N ASN A 22 20.02 2.70 -16.83
CA ASN A 22 19.03 3.71 -17.28
C ASN A 22 17.59 3.16 -17.25
N ALA A 23 17.42 1.84 -17.37
CA ALA A 23 16.11 1.21 -17.26
C ALA A 23 15.52 1.36 -15.84
N PHE A 24 16.38 1.45 -14.82
CA PHE A 24 15.96 1.59 -13.43
C PHE A 24 15.32 2.95 -13.14
N ASP A 25 15.88 4.04 -13.68
CA ASP A 25 15.34 5.39 -13.45
C ASP A 25 13.89 5.50 -13.91
N LEU A 26 13.58 4.97 -15.09
CA LEU A 26 12.20 4.96 -15.60
C LEU A 26 11.30 4.04 -14.76
N LEU A 27 11.77 2.83 -14.44
CA LEU A 27 11.04 1.88 -13.61
C LEU A 27 10.65 2.49 -12.26
N LEU A 28 11.59 3.18 -11.62
CA LEU A 28 11.41 3.84 -10.34
C LEU A 28 10.43 5.01 -10.45
N SER A 29 10.63 5.87 -11.45
CA SER A 29 9.79 7.06 -11.67
C SER A 29 8.31 6.71 -11.88
N ARG A 30 8.01 5.56 -12.49
CA ARG A 30 6.64 5.07 -12.70
C ARG A 30 5.98 4.57 -11.41
N ASN A 31 6.77 4.08 -10.46
CA ASN A 31 6.27 3.38 -9.28
C ASN A 31 6.35 4.21 -7.99
N GLN A 32 7.21 5.22 -7.94
CA GLN A 32 7.48 6.02 -6.74
C GLN A 32 6.24 6.63 -6.09
N GLN A 33 5.35 7.24 -6.88
CA GLN A 33 4.18 7.94 -6.33
C GLN A 33 3.21 6.96 -5.68
N ARG A 34 2.96 5.82 -6.35
CA ARG A 34 2.07 4.77 -5.84
C ARG A 34 2.62 4.17 -4.54
N LEU A 35 3.93 3.88 -4.53
CA LEU A 35 4.65 3.33 -3.39
C LEU A 35 4.63 4.28 -2.19
N TYR A 36 5.04 5.54 -2.39
CA TYR A 36 5.05 6.56 -1.34
C TYR A 36 3.64 6.81 -0.80
N SER A 37 2.62 6.88 -1.67
CA SER A 37 1.23 7.06 -1.25
C SER A 37 0.74 5.90 -0.37
N TYR A 38 1.16 4.67 -0.66
CA TYR A 38 0.85 3.52 0.19
C TYR A 38 1.57 3.58 1.53
N ILE A 39 2.88 3.86 1.52
CA ILE A 39 3.66 3.97 2.76
C ILE A 39 3.06 5.05 3.66
N LEU A 40 2.88 6.27 3.15
CA LEU A 40 2.29 7.38 3.89
C LEU A 40 0.88 7.06 4.41
N PHE A 41 0.08 6.33 3.62
CA PHE A 41 -1.24 5.87 4.03
C PHE A 41 -1.18 4.91 5.23
N VAL A 42 -0.15 4.06 5.33
CA VAL A 42 -0.01 3.12 6.45
C VAL A 42 0.64 3.79 7.66
N VAL A 43 1.72 4.56 7.45
CA VAL A 43 2.53 5.09 8.55
C VAL A 43 1.98 6.37 9.18
N HIS A 44 1.18 7.14 8.44
CA HIS A 44 0.55 8.38 8.91
C HIS A 44 1.52 9.49 9.37
N ASP A 45 2.78 9.42 8.97
CA ASP A 45 3.81 10.40 9.30
C ASP A 45 4.72 10.59 8.07
N SER A 46 4.97 11.84 7.68
CA SER A 46 5.71 12.14 6.44
C SER A 46 7.22 11.93 6.56
N GLU A 47 7.81 12.14 7.74
CA GLU A 47 9.24 11.91 7.96
C GLU A 47 9.50 10.40 7.96
N MET A 48 8.68 9.66 8.71
CA MET A 48 8.70 8.20 8.72
C MET A 48 8.43 7.60 7.33
N ALA A 49 7.51 8.18 6.57
CA ALA A 49 7.20 7.70 5.24
C ALA A 49 8.40 7.84 4.29
N GLU A 50 9.15 8.93 4.41
CA GLU A 50 10.37 9.16 3.63
C GLU A 50 11.44 8.12 3.96
N ASP A 51 11.69 7.87 5.25
CA ASP A 51 12.65 6.85 5.69
C ASP A 51 12.28 5.45 5.18
N VAL A 52 11.03 5.03 5.39
CA VAL A 52 10.52 3.73 4.94
C VAL A 52 10.58 3.60 3.42
N PHE A 53 10.32 4.69 2.70
CA PHE A 53 10.37 4.72 1.24
C PHE A 53 11.79 4.55 0.71
N GLN A 54 12.77 5.26 1.30
CA GLN A 54 14.18 5.10 0.96
C GLN A 54 14.66 3.68 1.24
N ASP A 55 14.36 3.12 2.42
CA ASP A 55 14.70 1.75 2.79
C ASP A 55 14.08 0.72 1.83
N THR A 56 12.82 0.96 1.44
CA THR A 56 12.14 0.11 0.46
C THR A 56 12.88 0.12 -0.86
N PHE A 57 13.32 1.27 -1.36
CA PHE A 57 14.05 1.36 -2.61
C PHE A 57 15.43 0.70 -2.56
N VAL A 58 16.17 0.88 -1.46
CA VAL A 58 17.42 0.16 -1.26
C VAL A 58 17.18 -1.35 -1.31
N LYS A 59 16.16 -1.85 -0.60
CA LYS A 59 15.79 -3.29 -0.64
C LYS A 59 15.35 -3.74 -2.04
N VAL A 60 14.63 -2.92 -2.80
CA VAL A 60 14.24 -3.22 -4.20
C VAL A 60 15.49 -3.39 -5.07
N ILE A 61 16.43 -2.45 -5.02
CA ILE A 61 17.69 -2.50 -5.78
C ILE A 61 18.47 -3.76 -5.42
N MET A 62 18.68 -4.01 -4.13
CA MET A 62 19.44 -5.18 -3.65
C MET A 62 18.79 -6.49 -4.09
N ARG A 63 17.45 -6.60 -4.04
CA ARG A 63 16.72 -7.80 -4.47
C ARG A 63 16.74 -8.01 -5.97
N LEU A 64 16.69 -6.93 -6.76
CA LEU A 64 16.88 -6.99 -8.22
C LEU A 64 18.29 -7.50 -8.54
N GLN A 65 19.32 -6.85 -7.99
CA GLN A 65 20.73 -7.20 -8.25
C GLN A 65 21.10 -8.61 -7.79
N SER A 66 20.51 -9.09 -6.70
CA SER A 66 20.72 -10.46 -6.21
C SER A 66 19.89 -11.53 -6.93
N GLY A 67 19.13 -11.15 -7.96
CA GLY A 67 18.35 -12.09 -8.77
C GLY A 67 17.13 -12.68 -8.04
N GLN A 68 16.66 -12.04 -6.97
CA GLN A 68 15.49 -12.47 -6.20
C GLN A 68 14.16 -12.03 -6.83
N TYR A 69 14.21 -11.23 -7.90
CA TYR A 69 13.04 -10.86 -8.67
C TYR A 69 12.77 -11.89 -9.77
N THR A 70 11.54 -12.41 -9.76
CA THR A 70 11.00 -13.21 -10.85
C THR A 70 9.86 -12.42 -11.48
N SER A 71 9.82 -12.33 -12.81
CA SER A 71 8.77 -11.61 -13.56
C SER A 71 7.41 -12.31 -13.57
N CYS A 72 7.07 -13.02 -12.49
CA CYS A 72 5.79 -13.68 -12.29
C CYS A 72 4.82 -12.71 -11.61
N GLY A 73 3.99 -12.03 -12.39
CA GLY A 73 3.04 -11.03 -11.91
C GLY A 73 3.54 -9.60 -12.07
N LYS A 74 2.77 -8.63 -11.55
CA LYS A 74 3.08 -7.21 -11.71
C LYS A 74 4.25 -6.79 -10.84
N PHE A 75 5.20 -6.05 -11.40
CA PHE A 75 6.30 -5.43 -10.64
C PHE A 75 5.78 -4.54 -9.50
N SER A 76 4.70 -3.78 -9.76
CA SER A 76 4.06 -2.94 -8.75
C SER A 76 3.57 -3.72 -7.53
N ALA A 77 3.06 -4.94 -7.70
CA ALA A 77 2.65 -5.78 -6.58
C ALA A 77 3.86 -6.32 -5.80
N TRP A 78 4.95 -6.64 -6.50
CA TRP A 78 6.19 -7.11 -5.89
C TRP A 78 6.86 -6.03 -5.02
N ILE A 79 6.93 -4.78 -5.47
CA ILE A 79 7.46 -3.68 -4.65
C ILE A 79 6.55 -3.37 -3.44
N MET A 80 5.23 -3.51 -3.58
CA MET A 80 4.29 -3.31 -2.47
C MET A 80 4.50 -4.33 -1.35
N ARG A 81 4.83 -5.58 -1.70
CA ARG A 81 5.24 -6.60 -0.73
C ARG A 81 6.51 -6.19 0.03
N ILE A 82 7.50 -5.64 -0.68
CA ILE A 82 8.74 -5.17 -0.04
C ILE A 82 8.44 -4.00 0.91
N ALA A 83 7.67 -3.01 0.48
CA ALA A 83 7.25 -1.89 1.33
C ALA A 83 6.49 -2.37 2.56
N HIS A 84 5.52 -3.27 2.40
CA HIS A 84 4.76 -3.81 3.52
C HIS A 84 5.69 -4.48 4.56
N ASN A 85 6.66 -5.27 4.11
CA ASN A 85 7.64 -5.88 5.02
C ASN A 85 8.51 -4.83 5.72
N VAL A 86 8.98 -3.80 5.01
CA VAL A 86 9.75 -2.69 5.64
C VAL A 86 8.92 -1.97 6.70
N ILE A 87 7.65 -1.69 6.41
CA ILE A 87 6.72 -1.09 7.36
C ILE A 87 6.57 -1.99 8.61
N MET A 88 6.40 -3.30 8.41
CA MET A 88 6.28 -4.25 9.53
C MET A 88 7.56 -4.34 10.37
N ASP A 89 8.73 -4.36 9.73
CA ASP A 89 10.03 -4.31 10.39
C ASP A 89 10.12 -3.05 11.27
N TYR A 90 9.79 -1.89 10.69
CA TYR A 90 9.82 -0.60 11.38
C TYR A 90 8.88 -0.55 12.61
N TYR A 91 7.65 -1.07 12.50
CA TYR A 91 6.74 -1.16 13.64
C TYR A 91 7.15 -2.21 14.67
N ARG A 92 7.83 -3.29 14.24
CA ARG A 92 8.37 -4.29 15.16
C ARG A 92 9.48 -3.70 16.02
N ASP A 93 10.39 -2.94 15.42
CA ASP A 93 11.52 -2.33 16.13
C ASP A 93 11.05 -1.27 17.14
N GLN A 94 10.12 -0.39 16.77
CA GLN A 94 9.52 0.57 17.70
C GLN A 94 8.84 -0.10 18.91
N ARG A 95 8.19 -1.26 18.70
CA ARG A 95 7.54 -1.99 19.80
C ARG A 95 8.57 -2.57 20.77
N ILE A 96 9.71 -3.05 20.26
CA ILE A 96 10.82 -3.57 21.06
C ILE A 96 11.40 -2.44 21.95
N GLU A 97 11.54 -1.22 21.40
CA GLU A 97 11.99 -0.05 22.17
C GLU A 97 10.96 0.40 23.23
N SER A 98 9.67 0.14 23.03
CA SER A 98 8.56 0.60 23.89
C SER A 98 8.12 -0.37 25.01
N VAL A 99 8.82 -1.49 25.24
CA VAL A 99 8.61 -2.59 26.23
C VAL A 99 8.14 -3.93 25.61
N VAL A 100 8.86 -4.99 26.02
CA VAL A 100 8.68 -6.43 25.74
C VAL A 100 7.21 -6.86 25.68
N SER A 101 6.73 -7.19 24.49
CA SER A 101 5.49 -7.94 24.29
C SER A 101 5.61 -8.79 23.03
N THR A 102 5.81 -10.08 23.23
CA THR A 102 5.85 -11.12 22.20
C THR A 102 4.51 -11.29 21.51
N VAL A 103 4.39 -10.89 20.23
CA VAL A 103 3.48 -11.50 19.25
C VAL A 103 4.04 -11.32 17.84
N ASP A 104 4.53 -12.41 17.23
CA ASP A 104 4.80 -12.52 15.79
C ASP A 104 3.48 -12.49 15.02
N ASN A 105 2.98 -11.31 14.69
CA ASN A 105 1.95 -11.16 13.67
C ASN A 105 2.35 -10.03 12.72
N GLU A 106 2.62 -10.38 11.47
CA GLU A 106 2.82 -9.49 10.32
C GLU A 106 1.50 -8.83 9.89
N ASP A 107 0.69 -8.35 10.83
CA ASP A 107 -0.63 -7.77 10.57
C ASP A 107 -0.71 -6.37 11.20
N LEU A 108 -1.21 -5.40 10.41
CA LEU A 108 -1.44 -4.03 10.88
C LEU A 108 -2.49 -3.96 12.01
N SER A 109 -3.16 -5.06 12.35
CA SER A 109 -4.17 -5.12 13.40
C SER A 109 -3.71 -4.64 14.78
N GLN A 110 -2.41 -4.49 15.01
CA GLN A 110 -1.82 -4.01 16.26
C GLN A 110 -1.29 -2.56 16.22
N ILE A 111 -1.44 -1.85 15.09
CA ILE A 111 -0.97 -0.46 14.94
C ILE A 111 -2.07 0.51 15.39
N ASP A 112 -1.71 1.47 16.24
CA ASP A 112 -2.61 2.51 16.73
C ASP A 112 -3.09 3.39 15.56
N GLY A 113 -4.41 3.48 15.38
CA GLY A 113 -5.04 4.04 14.19
C GLY A 113 -4.97 5.56 14.14
N ARG A 114 -3.81 6.13 13.80
CA ARG A 114 -3.66 7.57 13.57
C ARG A 114 -4.21 7.99 12.19
N HIS A 115 -4.40 9.31 12.02
CA HIS A 115 -5.20 9.95 10.97
C HIS A 115 -4.76 9.62 9.53
N VAL A 116 -5.71 9.26 8.65
CA VAL A 116 -5.41 8.95 7.23
C VAL A 116 -5.14 10.21 6.41
N ILE A 117 -4.09 10.14 5.58
CA ILE A 117 -3.88 11.00 4.41
C ILE A 117 -4.41 10.23 3.20
N VAL A 118 -5.62 10.55 2.74
CA VAL A 118 -6.18 10.00 1.50
C VAL A 118 -5.64 10.87 0.37
N PRO A 119 -4.98 10.31 -0.66
CA PRO A 119 -4.61 11.07 -1.85
C PRO A 119 -5.86 11.72 -2.45
N ASN A 120 -5.84 13.04 -2.60
CA ASN A 120 -6.95 13.78 -3.17
C ASN A 120 -6.99 13.48 -4.67
N VAL A 121 -7.82 12.52 -5.08
CA VAL A 121 -8.10 12.31 -6.51
C VAL A 121 -8.98 13.48 -6.93
N GLU A 122 -8.40 14.43 -7.67
CA GLU A 122 -9.14 15.58 -8.20
C GLU A 122 -10.37 15.10 -8.99
N SER A 123 -11.54 15.20 -8.35
CA SER A 123 -12.84 14.97 -8.96
C SER A 123 -13.70 16.18 -8.59
N ARG A 124 -13.69 17.15 -9.50
CA ARG A 124 -14.59 18.30 -9.66
C ARG A 124 -15.71 18.41 -8.61
N TYR A 125 -15.57 19.34 -7.66
CA TYR A 125 -16.57 20.17 -6.95
C TYR A 125 -17.99 19.66 -6.60
N VAL A 126 -18.34 18.38 -6.69
CA VAL A 126 -19.74 17.95 -6.52
C VAL A 126 -20.06 17.30 -5.17
N ASN A 127 -19.12 16.92 -4.30
CA ASN A 127 -19.53 16.47 -2.96
C ASN A 127 -18.44 16.42 -1.88
N GLU A 128 -17.80 17.56 -1.57
CA GLU A 128 -16.77 17.64 -0.50
C GLU A 128 -17.26 17.02 0.83
N GLN A 129 -18.55 17.15 1.14
CA GLN A 129 -19.17 16.56 2.32
C GLN A 129 -19.15 15.02 2.27
N VAL A 130 -19.59 14.41 1.16
CA VAL A 130 -19.54 12.95 1.00
C VAL A 130 -18.11 12.43 1.03
N TYR A 131 -17.16 13.11 0.40
CA TYR A 131 -15.74 12.72 0.47
C TYR A 131 -15.18 12.81 1.90
N SER A 132 -15.51 13.88 2.63
CA SER A 132 -15.15 14.05 4.04
C SER A 132 -15.74 12.93 4.92
N ASP A 133 -17.00 12.58 4.69
CA ASP A 133 -17.69 11.52 5.42
C ASP A 133 -17.10 10.13 5.13
N VAL A 134 -16.81 9.83 3.87
CA VAL A 134 -16.12 8.60 3.48
C VAL A 134 -14.74 8.53 4.12
N ARG A 135 -13.96 9.61 4.07
CA ARG A 135 -12.63 9.68 4.71
C ARG A 135 -12.72 9.43 6.21
N ARG A 136 -13.70 10.03 6.89
CA ARG A 136 -13.94 9.82 8.32
C ARG A 136 -14.31 8.37 8.63
N MET A 137 -15.21 7.76 7.86
CA MET A 137 -15.58 6.36 8.04
C MET A 137 -14.40 5.42 7.78
N MET A 138 -13.57 5.72 6.79
CA MET A 138 -12.33 4.98 6.53
C MET A 138 -11.38 5.04 7.73
N ASN A 139 -11.26 6.18 8.41
CA ASN A 139 -10.44 6.32 9.64
C ASN A 139 -10.93 5.44 10.80
N LEU A 140 -12.22 5.13 10.85
CA LEU A 140 -12.83 4.32 11.92
C LEU A 140 -12.74 2.81 11.66
N LEU A 141 -12.29 2.40 10.47
CA LEU A 141 -12.07 0.99 10.18
C LEU A 141 -10.80 0.49 10.89
N PRO A 142 -10.78 -0.79 11.34
CA PRO A 142 -9.55 -1.44 11.75
C PRO A 142 -8.46 -1.32 10.67
N PRO A 143 -7.17 -1.14 11.03
CA PRO A 143 -6.10 -0.88 10.06
C PRO A 143 -6.06 -1.87 8.90
N SER A 144 -6.19 -3.17 9.18
CA SER A 144 -6.17 -4.23 8.17
C SER A 144 -7.40 -4.25 7.24
N GLN A 145 -8.56 -3.76 7.70
CA GLN A 145 -9.75 -3.56 6.87
C GLN A 145 -9.61 -2.31 5.98
N ARG A 146 -8.98 -1.28 6.52
CA ARG A 146 -8.70 -0.03 5.81
C ARG A 146 -7.64 -0.23 4.72
N GLU A 147 -6.59 -0.98 5.02
CA GLU A 147 -5.49 -1.31 4.11
C GLU A 147 -5.97 -2.09 2.89
N VAL A 148 -6.79 -3.14 3.07
CA VAL A 148 -7.30 -3.92 1.93
C VAL A 148 -8.15 -3.07 0.98
N ILE A 149 -8.92 -2.09 1.49
CA ILE A 149 -9.66 -1.15 0.64
C ILE A 149 -8.67 -0.26 -0.12
N PHE A 150 -7.66 0.28 0.58
CA PHE A 150 -6.68 1.15 -0.06
C PHE A 150 -5.92 0.44 -1.18
N MET A 151 -5.38 -0.75 -0.89
CA MET A 151 -4.69 -1.56 -1.89
C MET A 151 -5.60 -1.96 -3.06
N ARG A 152 -6.88 -2.26 -2.79
CA ARG A 152 -7.81 -2.68 -3.84
C ARG A 152 -8.19 -1.54 -4.78
N PHE A 153 -8.54 -0.37 -4.25
CA PHE A 153 -9.11 0.72 -5.04
C PHE A 153 -8.12 1.78 -5.48
N PHE A 154 -7.09 2.06 -4.66
CA PHE A 154 -6.10 3.10 -4.97
C PHE A 154 -4.83 2.50 -5.57
N GLN A 155 -4.45 1.28 -5.18
CA GLN A 155 -3.32 0.56 -5.76
C GLN A 155 -3.72 -0.45 -6.83
N GLU A 156 -5.03 -0.61 -7.11
CA GLU A 156 -5.58 -1.47 -8.16
C GLU A 156 -5.12 -2.94 -8.09
N MET A 157 -4.83 -3.42 -6.88
CA MET A 157 -4.33 -4.78 -6.65
C MET A 157 -5.48 -5.79 -6.66
N SER A 158 -5.21 -6.97 -7.21
CA SER A 158 -6.07 -8.16 -7.04
C SER A 158 -6.02 -8.67 -5.61
N PHE A 159 -7.06 -9.39 -5.16
CA PHE A 159 -7.03 -10.00 -3.82
C PHE A 159 -5.89 -11.01 -3.64
N LYS A 160 -5.44 -11.64 -4.74
CA LYS A 160 -4.26 -12.49 -4.73
C LYS A 160 -2.99 -11.68 -4.44
N GLU A 161 -2.78 -10.58 -5.16
CA GLU A 161 -1.65 -9.68 -4.95
C GLU A 161 -1.68 -9.05 -3.54
N ILE A 162 -2.85 -8.68 -3.03
CA ILE A 162 -3.00 -8.15 -1.66
C ILE A 162 -2.61 -9.22 -0.63
N ALA A 163 -3.17 -10.43 -0.76
CA ALA A 163 -2.87 -11.54 0.14
C ALA A 163 -1.36 -11.86 0.15
N GLU A 164 -0.75 -11.85 -1.02
CA GLU A 164 0.69 -12.02 -1.17
C GLU A 164 1.48 -10.88 -0.53
N ALA A 165 1.11 -9.63 -0.78
CA ALA A 165 1.81 -8.45 -0.26
C ALA A 165 1.75 -8.34 1.26
N THR A 166 0.62 -8.72 1.88
CA THR A 166 0.41 -8.63 3.33
C THR A 166 0.61 -9.98 4.04
N SER A 167 1.29 -10.96 3.42
CA SER A 167 1.55 -12.29 4.01
C SER A 167 0.34 -13.02 4.63
N VAL A 168 -0.85 -12.90 4.02
CA VAL A 168 -2.08 -13.58 4.50
C VAL A 168 -2.68 -14.51 3.46
N SER A 169 -3.64 -15.35 3.88
CA SER A 169 -4.41 -16.15 2.93
C SER A 169 -5.34 -15.27 2.08
N ILE A 170 -5.64 -15.70 0.84
CA ILE A 170 -6.63 -15.02 -0.02
C ILE A 170 -8.01 -14.90 0.66
N ASN A 171 -8.40 -15.90 1.45
CA ASN A 171 -9.65 -15.88 2.21
C ASN A 171 -9.62 -14.83 3.32
N THR A 172 -8.45 -14.61 3.95
CA THR A 172 -8.25 -13.54 4.93
C THR A 172 -8.40 -12.17 4.28
N ALA A 173 -7.79 -11.94 3.11
CA ALA A 173 -7.93 -10.68 2.37
C ALA A 173 -9.40 -10.42 1.95
N LEU A 174 -10.09 -11.43 1.42
CA LEU A 174 -11.51 -11.36 1.09
C LEU A 174 -12.38 -11.09 2.33
N GLY A 175 -12.06 -11.74 3.45
CA GLY A 175 -12.71 -11.52 4.74
C GLY A 175 -12.56 -10.09 5.23
N ARG A 176 -11.33 -9.56 5.25
CA ARG A 176 -11.03 -8.16 5.61
C ARG A 176 -11.86 -7.19 4.76
N MET A 177 -11.90 -7.39 3.44
CA MET A 177 -12.68 -6.56 2.53
C MET A 177 -14.19 -6.64 2.82
N ARG A 178 -14.72 -7.85 3.03
CA ARG A 178 -16.13 -8.06 3.36
C ARG A 178 -16.51 -7.31 4.64
N TYR A 179 -15.72 -7.45 5.70
CA TYR A 179 -15.99 -6.77 6.97
C TYR A 179 -15.82 -5.26 6.86
N ALA A 180 -14.85 -4.78 6.09
CA ALA A 180 -14.66 -3.37 5.81
C ALA A 180 -15.93 -2.75 5.18
N VAL A 181 -16.44 -3.37 4.10
CA VAL A 181 -17.68 -2.91 3.43
C VAL A 181 -18.89 -2.98 4.35
N LEU A 182 -19.04 -4.05 5.15
CA LEU A 182 -20.15 -4.15 6.11
C LEU A 182 -20.10 -3.05 7.17
N ASN A 183 -18.91 -2.74 7.69
CA ASN A 183 -18.71 -1.71 8.69
C ASN A 183 -18.95 -0.30 8.11
N LEU A 184 -18.46 -0.02 6.89
CA LEU A 184 -18.76 1.22 6.17
C LEU A 184 -20.27 1.41 5.96
N ARG A 185 -20.99 0.37 5.51
CA ARG A 185 -22.44 0.42 5.34
C ARG A 185 -23.17 0.69 6.65
N ARG A 186 -22.74 0.07 7.75
CA ARG A 186 -23.31 0.30 9.08
C ARG A 186 -23.08 1.76 9.52
N MET A 187 -21.87 2.28 9.36
CA MET A 187 -21.53 3.66 9.70
C MET A 187 -22.30 4.67 8.84
N ALA A 188 -22.43 4.44 7.54
CA ALA A 188 -23.21 5.30 6.66
C ALA A 188 -24.68 5.39 7.10
N LYS A 189 -25.31 4.25 7.41
CA LYS A 189 -26.69 4.19 7.90
C LYS A 189 -26.86 4.92 9.24
N SER A 190 -25.96 4.72 10.20
CA SER A 190 -26.06 5.35 11.53
C SER A 190 -25.86 6.87 11.50
N ASN A 191 -25.11 7.39 10.52
CA ASN A 191 -24.86 8.82 10.37
C ASN A 191 -25.79 9.49 9.35
N GLY A 192 -26.79 8.78 8.83
CA GLY A 192 -27.72 9.31 7.81
C GLY A 192 -27.05 9.67 6.49
N ILE A 193 -25.86 9.13 6.21
CA ILE A 193 -25.10 9.42 5.00
C ILE A 193 -25.74 8.65 3.84
N THR A 194 -26.34 9.39 2.91
CA THR A 194 -26.84 8.81 1.66
C THR A 194 -25.74 8.91 0.62
N LEU A 195 -25.12 7.76 0.30
CA LEU A 195 -24.11 7.66 -0.76
C LEU A 195 -24.84 7.49 -2.11
N GLN A 196 -25.27 8.59 -2.72
CA GLN A 196 -25.65 8.61 -4.13
C GLN A 196 -24.43 9.01 -4.96
N LEU A 197 -24.06 8.17 -5.92
CA LEU A 197 -23.16 8.52 -7.00
C LEU A 197 -24.08 8.94 -8.14
N ASP A 198 -24.00 10.22 -8.54
CA ASP A 198 -24.67 10.71 -9.76
C ASP A 198 -24.06 10.08 -11.02
#